data_AF-A0A8T0TCT8-F1
#
_entry.id   AF-A0A8T0TCT8-F1
#
_cell.length_a   1.000
_cell.length_b   1.000
_cell.length_c   1.000
_cell.angle_alpha   90.00
_cell.angle_beta   90.00
_cell.angle_gamma   90.00
#
_symmetry.space_group_name_H-M   'P 1'
#
loop_
_entity.id
_entity.type
_entity.pdbx_description
1 polymer ?
#
loop_
_entity_poly.entity_id
_entity_poly.type
_entity_poly.pdbx_seq_one_letter_code
_entity_poly.pdbx_strand_id
1 'polypeptide(L)'
;MNTWNELRLRLSKNKNEMQREIAKEKERWRQVLQNLAFRGSNEKLYQRNNGNFLATVEMIAEFDPVMQEHIRCIQSNEIHHHYLGHNIQNELIGILADAVKSHILKIIKDANHEEQMTLIVRVDKFFLEFLQVDDTSGLGLFNVLLDALRGQGYDNGSNMKEKHQALYMPCACHSLNLTLCDMAKSCKTAILFFGVIQQIYYLFARSTKRWKILTDNVERFTVKPLSDIHWESRIKSVQPIRYQVPQIISALKEVERTCTDDPKTVSDAQFLVTTLEKFEFIAGLVIWDDILSTINIVSKKLQSKIVISYFQKYREEGFDASIKTTKSIASSMDVEPKFPTKRQGKRKKHFDELNDETEELQLSAIQEFKVSYFLVIVDAAIASLTTTEILPFVKVADCYPNVSIAYRILLTIPVTVASAERSFSKLKLLRNCLRSTMLQERYSS
;
A
#
# COMPACT_ATOMS: atom_id res chain seq x y z
N MET A 1 16.77 -53.05 -11.91
CA MET A 1 17.03 -51.71 -12.49
C MET A 1 16.12 -51.33 -13.68
N ASN A 2 15.24 -52.21 -14.19
CA ASN A 2 14.51 -51.96 -15.45
C ASN A 2 13.14 -51.26 -15.30
N THR A 3 12.50 -51.30 -14.13
CA THR A 3 11.15 -50.74 -13.91
C THR A 3 11.09 -49.21 -13.84
N TRP A 4 12.14 -48.56 -13.31
CA TRP A 4 12.18 -47.10 -13.19
C TRP A 4 12.46 -46.37 -14.51
N ASN A 5 13.28 -46.98 -15.38
CA ASN A 5 13.55 -46.42 -16.71
C ASN A 5 12.32 -46.52 -17.60
N GLU A 6 11.55 -47.60 -17.48
CA GLU A 6 10.29 -47.78 -18.20
C GLU A 6 9.21 -46.80 -17.75
N LEU A 7 9.07 -46.57 -16.43
CA LEU A 7 8.17 -45.55 -15.87
C LEU A 7 8.56 -44.13 -16.32
N ARG A 8 9.87 -43.81 -16.31
CA ARG A 8 10.40 -42.52 -16.78
C ARG A 8 10.13 -42.30 -18.28
N LEU A 9 10.26 -43.34 -19.10
CA LEU A 9 9.94 -43.31 -20.53
C LEU A 9 8.44 -43.10 -20.77
N ARG A 10 7.57 -43.81 -20.05
CA ARG A 10 6.11 -43.62 -20.14
C ARG A 10 5.67 -42.23 -19.68
N LEU A 11 6.24 -41.72 -18.58
CA LEU A 11 5.99 -40.36 -18.12
C LEU A 11 6.48 -39.30 -19.11
N SER A 12 7.64 -39.51 -19.75
CA SER A 12 8.15 -38.59 -20.77
C SER A 12 7.32 -38.59 -22.06
N LYS A 13 6.83 -39.76 -22.51
CA LYS A 13 5.91 -39.88 -23.65
C LYS A 13 4.55 -39.23 -23.37
N ASN A 14 3.92 -39.55 -22.24
CA ASN A 14 2.63 -38.96 -21.86
C ASN A 14 2.74 -37.46 -21.62
N LYS A 15 3.85 -36.97 -21.06
CA LYS A 15 4.08 -35.53 -20.89
C LYS A 15 4.13 -34.80 -22.23
N ASN A 16 4.75 -35.38 -23.25
CA ASN A 16 4.85 -34.78 -24.58
C ASN A 16 3.55 -34.84 -25.40
N GLU A 17 2.70 -35.84 -25.14
CA GLU A 17 1.38 -35.97 -25.75
C GLU A 17 0.38 -35.02 -25.08
N MET A 18 0.37 -34.99 -23.75
CA MET A 18 -0.45 -34.08 -22.95
C MET A 18 -0.05 -32.62 -23.17
N GLN A 19 1.26 -32.31 -23.32
CA GLN A 19 1.70 -30.96 -23.71
C GLN A 19 1.28 -30.59 -25.14
N ARG A 20 1.18 -31.55 -26.06
CA ARG A 20 0.67 -31.30 -27.42
C ARG A 20 -0.83 -31.03 -27.42
N GLU A 21 -1.60 -31.79 -26.65
CA GLU A 21 -3.04 -31.55 -26.49
C GLU A 21 -3.31 -30.23 -25.76
N ILE A 22 -2.55 -29.89 -24.71
CA ILE A 22 -2.61 -28.57 -24.06
C ILE A 22 -2.22 -27.45 -25.03
N ALA A 23 -1.22 -27.65 -25.90
CA ALA A 23 -0.80 -26.64 -26.88
C ALA A 23 -1.85 -26.44 -27.99
N LYS A 24 -2.46 -27.53 -28.49
CA LYS A 24 -3.60 -27.46 -29.42
C LYS A 24 -4.77 -26.72 -28.79
N GLU A 25 -5.13 -27.09 -27.57
CA GLU A 25 -6.25 -26.50 -26.85
C GLU A 25 -5.97 -25.02 -26.55
N LYS A 26 -4.73 -24.67 -26.16
CA LYS A 26 -4.30 -23.28 -25.96
C LYS A 26 -4.37 -22.43 -27.23
N GLU A 27 -3.99 -22.99 -28.37
CA GLU A 27 -4.08 -22.28 -29.66
C GLU A 27 -5.53 -22.13 -30.12
N ARG A 28 -6.37 -23.14 -29.86
CA ARG A 28 -7.81 -23.10 -30.08
C ARG A 28 -8.50 -22.04 -29.21
N TRP A 29 -8.19 -21.96 -27.91
CA TRP A 29 -8.69 -20.91 -27.03
C TRP A 29 -8.23 -19.51 -27.44
N ARG A 30 -7.05 -19.36 -28.05
CA ARG A 30 -6.61 -18.07 -28.63
C ARG A 30 -7.41 -17.66 -29.86
N GLN A 31 -7.87 -18.62 -30.67
CA GLN A 31 -8.70 -18.33 -31.84
C GLN A 31 -10.12 -17.92 -31.43
N VAL A 32 -10.62 -18.44 -30.31
CA VAL A 32 -11.96 -18.15 -29.76
C VAL A 32 -11.96 -16.89 -28.87
N LEU A 33 -11.00 -16.77 -27.96
CA LEU A 33 -10.80 -15.60 -27.11
C LEU A 33 -9.91 -14.60 -27.83
N GLN A 34 -10.38 -14.13 -28.99
CA GLN A 34 -9.85 -12.89 -29.55
C GLN A 34 -10.07 -11.83 -28.46
N ASN A 35 -9.14 -10.89 -28.24
CA ASN A 35 -9.27 -9.82 -27.24
C ASN A 35 -10.39 -8.82 -27.59
N LEU A 36 -11.56 -9.33 -27.97
CA LEU A 36 -12.78 -8.66 -28.37
C LEU A 36 -13.76 -8.71 -27.20
N ALA A 37 -14.75 -7.81 -27.25
CA ALA A 37 -15.86 -7.84 -26.32
C ALA A 37 -16.74 -9.09 -26.54
N PHE A 38 -17.53 -9.46 -25.54
CA PHE A 38 -18.50 -10.57 -25.62
C PHE A 38 -19.42 -10.42 -26.84
N ARG A 39 -19.84 -9.18 -27.12
CA ARG A 39 -20.52 -8.77 -28.36
C ARG A 39 -19.54 -8.08 -29.30
N GLY A 40 -19.55 -8.47 -30.57
CA GLY A 40 -18.77 -7.83 -31.62
C GLY A 40 -19.48 -6.67 -32.29
N SER A 41 -18.75 -5.90 -33.11
CA SER A 41 -19.35 -4.88 -33.98
C SER A 41 -20.08 -5.47 -35.20
N ASN A 42 -19.94 -6.78 -35.42
CA ASN A 42 -20.59 -7.56 -36.45
C ASN A 42 -21.50 -8.61 -35.82
N GLU A 43 -22.67 -8.87 -36.40
CA GLU A 43 -23.66 -9.81 -35.87
C GLU A 43 -23.78 -11.08 -36.72
N LYS A 44 -22.89 -11.25 -37.71
CA LYS A 44 -22.89 -12.39 -38.62
C LYS A 44 -21.88 -13.45 -38.21
N LEU A 45 -22.31 -14.72 -38.28
CA LEU A 45 -21.45 -15.88 -38.05
C LEU A 45 -20.33 -15.95 -39.08
N TYR A 46 -19.15 -16.39 -38.64
CA TYR A 46 -17.90 -16.56 -39.39
C TYR A 46 -17.35 -15.28 -40.03
N GLN A 47 -17.71 -14.12 -39.49
CA GLN A 47 -17.19 -12.83 -39.95
C GLN A 47 -16.29 -12.18 -38.91
N ARG A 48 -15.34 -11.36 -39.37
CA ARG A 48 -14.45 -10.62 -38.46
C ARG A 48 -15.24 -9.69 -37.54
N ASN A 49 -14.76 -9.55 -36.31
CA ASN A 49 -15.33 -8.71 -35.25
C ASN A 49 -16.76 -9.10 -34.86
N ASN A 50 -17.12 -10.39 -34.94
CA ASN A 50 -18.41 -10.92 -34.49
C ASN A 50 -18.52 -11.16 -32.96
N GLY A 51 -17.39 -10.98 -32.26
CA GLY A 51 -17.32 -11.02 -30.80
C GLY A 51 -17.22 -12.43 -30.22
N ASN A 52 -16.88 -12.52 -28.94
CA ASN A 52 -16.56 -13.81 -28.32
C ASN A 52 -17.78 -14.73 -28.20
N PHE A 53 -19.00 -14.19 -28.13
CA PHE A 53 -20.21 -15.01 -28.07
C PHE A 53 -20.42 -15.82 -29.35
N LEU A 54 -20.41 -15.17 -30.52
CA LEU A 54 -20.58 -15.85 -31.80
C LEU A 54 -19.40 -16.76 -32.11
N ALA A 55 -18.17 -16.34 -31.78
CA ALA A 55 -16.98 -17.19 -31.91
C ALA A 55 -17.06 -18.47 -31.04
N THR A 56 -17.70 -18.39 -29.87
CA THR A 56 -17.91 -19.56 -29.01
C THR A 56 -19.00 -20.47 -29.57
N VAL A 57 -20.08 -19.91 -30.11
CA VAL A 57 -21.16 -20.68 -30.76
C VAL A 57 -20.63 -21.42 -32.00
N GLU A 58 -19.80 -20.77 -32.80
CA GLU A 58 -19.10 -21.38 -33.94
C GLU A 58 -18.21 -22.53 -33.51
N MET A 59 -17.46 -22.36 -32.42
CA MET A 59 -16.60 -23.41 -31.86
C MET A 59 -17.39 -24.59 -31.30
N ILE A 60 -18.55 -24.36 -30.67
CA ILE A 60 -19.41 -25.44 -30.17
C ILE A 60 -19.99 -26.24 -31.35
N ALA A 61 -20.36 -25.56 -32.44
CA ALA A 61 -20.89 -26.19 -33.65
C ALA A 61 -19.91 -27.14 -34.35
N GLU A 62 -18.60 -27.02 -34.10
CA GLU A 62 -17.61 -27.99 -34.62
C GLU A 62 -17.73 -29.37 -33.96
N PHE A 63 -18.33 -29.46 -32.78
CA PHE A 63 -18.37 -30.69 -31.95
C PHE A 63 -19.78 -31.14 -31.58
N ASP A 64 -20.78 -30.26 -31.73
CA ASP A 64 -22.17 -30.56 -31.44
C ASP A 64 -23.02 -30.57 -32.72
N PRO A 65 -23.50 -31.76 -33.16
CA PRO A 65 -24.28 -31.88 -34.39
C PRO A 65 -25.58 -31.06 -34.39
N VAL A 66 -26.17 -30.80 -33.22
CA VAL A 66 -27.40 -30.01 -33.08
C VAL A 66 -27.11 -28.53 -33.33
N MET A 67 -26.03 -28.00 -32.75
CA MET A 67 -25.56 -26.63 -32.97
C MET A 67 -25.07 -26.44 -34.41
N GLN A 68 -24.43 -27.45 -35.00
CA GLN A 68 -24.03 -27.44 -36.41
C GLN A 68 -25.23 -27.28 -37.34
N GLU A 69 -26.27 -28.09 -37.12
CA GLU A 69 -27.51 -28.00 -37.91
C GLU A 69 -28.23 -26.67 -37.67
N HIS A 70 -28.24 -26.17 -36.43
CA HIS A 70 -28.81 -24.86 -36.11
C HIS A 70 -28.13 -23.72 -36.88
N ILE A 71 -26.79 -23.71 -36.94
CA ILE A 71 -26.03 -22.72 -37.73
C ILE A 71 -26.31 -22.89 -39.23
N ARG A 72 -26.37 -24.12 -39.74
CA ARG A 72 -26.68 -24.40 -41.15
C ARG A 72 -28.01 -23.77 -41.55
N CYS A 73 -29.06 -23.97 -40.76
CA CYS A 73 -30.40 -23.41 -40.99
C CYS A 73 -30.41 -21.86 -40.96
N ILE A 74 -29.56 -21.23 -40.14
CA ILE A 74 -29.40 -19.77 -40.13
C ILE A 74 -28.72 -19.29 -41.42
N GLN A 75 -27.65 -19.96 -41.85
CA GLN A 75 -26.88 -19.59 -43.04
C GLN A 75 -27.66 -19.81 -44.35
N SER A 76 -28.52 -20.84 -44.40
CA SER A 76 -29.39 -21.12 -45.55
C SER A 76 -30.67 -20.28 -45.57
N ASN A 77 -30.86 -19.37 -44.60
CA ASN A 77 -32.09 -18.60 -44.40
C ASN A 77 -33.36 -19.45 -44.21
N GLU A 78 -33.22 -20.69 -43.73
CA GLU A 78 -34.36 -21.56 -43.36
C GLU A 78 -35.04 -21.08 -42.07
N ILE A 79 -34.29 -20.41 -41.18
CA ILE A 79 -34.82 -19.79 -39.97
C ILE A 79 -34.46 -18.32 -39.88
N HIS A 80 -35.46 -17.47 -39.64
CA HIS A 80 -35.29 -16.01 -39.50
C HIS A 80 -35.21 -15.55 -38.03
N HIS A 81 -35.74 -16.34 -37.11
CA HIS A 81 -35.71 -16.05 -35.67
C HIS A 81 -34.72 -16.99 -34.99
N HIS A 82 -33.62 -16.45 -34.50
CA HIS A 82 -32.58 -17.18 -33.79
C HIS A 82 -32.13 -16.42 -32.54
N TYR A 83 -31.73 -17.16 -31.50
CA TYR A 83 -31.30 -16.61 -30.21
C TYR A 83 -29.88 -16.03 -30.21
N LEU A 84 -29.27 -15.87 -31.39
CA LEU A 84 -27.92 -15.33 -31.56
C LEU A 84 -27.87 -13.81 -31.73
N GLY A 85 -29.02 -13.13 -31.78
CA GLY A 85 -29.11 -11.68 -31.98
C GLY A 85 -28.65 -10.85 -30.77
N HIS A 86 -28.31 -9.57 -31.01
CA HIS A 86 -27.77 -8.68 -29.98
C HIS A 86 -28.68 -8.48 -28.77
N ASN A 87 -30.00 -8.53 -28.93
CA ASN A 87 -30.94 -8.39 -27.81
C ASN A 87 -30.76 -9.52 -26.79
N ILE A 88 -30.63 -10.75 -27.27
CA ILE A 88 -30.39 -11.93 -26.42
C ILE A 88 -28.98 -11.91 -25.83
N GLN A 89 -27.97 -11.50 -26.62
CA GLN A 89 -26.60 -11.33 -26.10
C GLN A 89 -26.55 -10.30 -24.96
N ASN A 90 -27.27 -9.18 -25.08
CA ASN A 90 -27.35 -8.16 -24.04
C ASN A 90 -28.09 -8.65 -22.79
N GLU A 91 -29.17 -9.44 -22.97
CA GLU A 91 -29.90 -10.06 -21.87
C GLU A 91 -29.00 -11.04 -21.10
N LEU A 92 -28.25 -11.90 -21.80
CA LEU A 92 -27.27 -12.80 -21.21
C LEU A 92 -26.16 -12.05 -20.46
N ILE A 93 -25.65 -10.96 -21.03
CA ILE A 93 -24.68 -10.08 -20.34
C ILE A 93 -25.30 -9.53 -19.05
N GLY A 94 -26.55 -9.08 -19.09
CA GLY A 94 -27.28 -8.57 -17.92
C GLY A 94 -27.42 -9.63 -16.82
N ILE A 95 -27.86 -10.84 -17.18
CA ILE A 95 -28.02 -11.96 -16.24
C ILE A 95 -26.67 -12.36 -15.63
N LEU A 96 -25.61 -12.45 -16.44
CA LEU A 96 -24.25 -12.74 -15.96
C LEU A 96 -23.73 -11.63 -15.05
N ALA A 97 -23.97 -10.37 -15.40
CA ALA A 97 -23.59 -9.23 -14.59
C ALA A 97 -24.32 -9.24 -13.24
N ASP A 98 -25.61 -9.56 -13.21
CA ASP A 98 -26.41 -9.64 -11.98
C ASP A 98 -26.04 -10.87 -11.14
N ALA A 99 -25.72 -12.01 -11.74
CA ALA A 99 -25.21 -13.19 -11.03
C ALA A 99 -23.85 -12.91 -10.37
N VAL A 100 -22.91 -12.31 -11.12
CA VAL A 100 -21.60 -11.90 -10.61
C VAL A 100 -21.76 -10.85 -9.51
N LYS A 101 -22.62 -9.85 -9.73
CA LYS A 101 -22.92 -8.81 -8.73
C LYS A 101 -23.53 -9.41 -7.47
N SER A 102 -24.47 -10.34 -7.59
CA SER A 102 -25.10 -11.00 -6.45
C SER A 102 -24.11 -11.87 -5.68
N HIS A 103 -23.23 -12.58 -6.38
CA HIS A 103 -22.15 -13.37 -5.77
C HIS A 103 -21.15 -12.48 -5.04
N ILE A 104 -20.73 -11.37 -5.65
CA ILE A 104 -19.86 -10.37 -5.01
C ILE A 104 -20.55 -9.76 -3.78
N LEU A 105 -21.83 -9.42 -3.88
CA LEU A 105 -22.59 -8.88 -2.74
C LEU A 105 -22.73 -9.90 -1.60
N LYS A 106 -22.84 -11.19 -1.93
CA LYS A 106 -22.84 -12.28 -0.95
C LYS A 106 -21.49 -12.40 -0.26
N ILE A 107 -20.38 -12.44 -1.02
CA ILE A 107 -19.01 -12.43 -0.48
C ILE A 107 -18.79 -11.21 0.43
N ILE A 108 -19.28 -10.04 0.03
CA ILE A 108 -19.16 -8.80 0.83
C ILE A 108 -19.98 -8.86 2.12
N LYS A 109 -21.16 -9.48 2.09
CA LYS A 109 -21.99 -9.67 3.30
C LYS A 109 -21.36 -10.66 4.27
N ASP A 110 -20.79 -11.75 3.78
CA ASP A 110 -20.16 -12.79 4.58
C ASP A 110 -18.80 -12.29 5.15
N ALA A 111 -18.07 -11.44 4.42
CA ALA A 111 -16.80 -10.85 4.85
C ALA A 111 -16.90 -9.81 5.99
N ASN A 112 -18.10 -9.46 6.48
CA ASN A 112 -18.26 -8.43 7.50
C ASN A 112 -18.13 -8.95 8.95
N HIS A 113 -17.98 -10.27 9.15
CA HIS A 113 -17.86 -10.90 10.47
C HIS A 113 -16.80 -12.01 10.60
N GLU A 114 -16.03 -12.32 9.55
CA GLU A 114 -15.11 -13.48 9.53
C GLU A 114 -13.70 -13.09 9.06
N GLU A 115 -12.67 -13.66 9.68
CA GLU A 115 -11.27 -13.49 9.28
C GLU A 115 -10.93 -14.38 8.07
N GLN A 116 -10.13 -13.84 7.13
CA GLN A 116 -9.80 -14.53 5.87
C GLN A 116 -8.29 -14.50 5.62
N MET A 117 -7.79 -15.60 5.05
CA MET A 117 -6.40 -15.73 4.61
C MET A 117 -6.33 -15.84 3.09
N THR A 118 -5.42 -15.11 2.45
CA THR A 118 -5.20 -15.21 1.01
C THR A 118 -4.10 -16.23 0.69
N LEU A 119 -4.37 -17.22 -0.17
CA LEU A 119 -3.36 -18.18 -0.63
C LEU A 119 -2.93 -17.90 -2.09
N ILE A 120 -1.63 -17.75 -2.32
CA ILE A 120 -1.05 -17.53 -3.66
C ILE A 120 0.09 -18.52 -3.91
N VAL A 121 0.00 -19.30 -5.00
CA VAL A 121 1.08 -20.18 -5.47
C VAL A 121 1.74 -19.60 -6.71
N ARG A 122 3.08 -19.52 -6.69
CA ARG A 122 3.86 -19.07 -7.85
C ARG A 122 4.57 -20.22 -8.54
N VAL A 123 4.00 -20.65 -9.65
CA VAL A 123 4.78 -20.99 -10.85
C VAL A 123 4.61 -19.93 -11.94
N ASP A 124 3.51 -19.14 -11.93
CA ASP A 124 3.30 -18.04 -12.88
C ASP A 124 2.35 -16.90 -12.36
N LYS A 125 2.26 -16.72 -11.03
CA LYS A 125 1.33 -15.79 -10.35
C LYS A 125 -0.15 -16.09 -10.63
N PHE A 126 -0.64 -17.21 -10.10
CA PHE A 126 -2.08 -17.45 -10.04
C PHE A 126 -2.58 -17.18 -8.62
N PHE A 127 -3.58 -16.31 -8.50
CA PHE A 127 -4.43 -16.27 -7.32
C PHE A 127 -5.22 -17.57 -7.31
N LEU A 128 -5.17 -18.31 -6.21
CA LEU A 128 -5.93 -19.55 -6.07
C LEU A 128 -7.29 -19.24 -5.48
N GLU A 129 -7.30 -18.81 -4.21
CA GLU A 129 -8.53 -18.60 -3.46
C GLU A 129 -8.31 -17.81 -2.17
N PHE A 130 -9.41 -17.38 -1.57
CA PHE A 130 -9.46 -16.96 -0.17
C PHE A 130 -9.85 -18.18 0.67
N LEU A 131 -9.09 -18.44 1.72
CA LEU A 131 -9.40 -19.45 2.71
C LEU A 131 -10.11 -18.76 3.87
N GLN A 132 -11.31 -19.25 4.19
CA GLN A 132 -12.01 -18.87 5.42
C GLN A 132 -11.25 -19.46 6.61
N VAL A 133 -11.03 -18.64 7.65
CA VAL A 133 -10.34 -19.08 8.85
C VAL A 133 -11.18 -18.72 10.07
N ASP A 134 -11.71 -19.75 10.72
CA ASP A 134 -12.50 -19.59 11.95
C ASP A 134 -11.62 -19.55 13.22
N ASP A 135 -10.46 -20.22 13.18
CA ASP A 135 -9.46 -20.23 14.26
C ASP A 135 -8.16 -19.52 13.82
N THR A 136 -7.96 -18.33 14.38
CA THR A 136 -6.86 -17.41 14.04
C THR A 136 -5.61 -17.69 14.87
N SER A 137 -5.63 -18.72 15.71
CA SER A 137 -4.44 -19.22 16.41
C SER A 137 -3.42 -19.76 15.41
N GLY A 138 -2.15 -19.80 15.81
CA GLY A 138 -1.10 -20.36 14.96
C GLY A 138 -1.35 -21.80 14.53
N LEU A 139 -2.12 -22.55 15.32
CA LEU A 139 -2.49 -23.92 15.00
C LEU A 139 -3.65 -23.98 13.99
N GLY A 140 -4.69 -23.16 14.17
CA GLY A 140 -5.83 -23.10 13.27
C GLY A 140 -5.40 -22.69 11.86
N LEU A 141 -4.62 -21.61 11.77
CA LEU A 141 -4.03 -21.12 10.52
C LEU A 141 -3.12 -22.17 9.86
N PHE A 142 -2.29 -22.89 10.65
CA PHE A 142 -1.39 -23.93 10.14
C PHE A 142 -2.15 -25.14 9.59
N ASN A 143 -3.22 -25.58 10.26
CA ASN A 143 -4.02 -26.72 9.81
C ASN A 143 -4.76 -26.44 8.50
N VAL A 144 -5.33 -25.23 8.35
CA VAL A 144 -5.99 -24.79 7.10
C VAL A 144 -5.00 -24.77 5.92
N LEU A 145 -3.72 -24.48 6.17
CA LEU A 145 -2.68 -24.41 5.14
C LEU A 145 -1.98 -25.74 4.84
N LEU A 146 -1.95 -26.67 5.79
CA LEU A 146 -1.34 -28.00 5.67
C LEU A 146 -1.98 -28.82 4.55
N ASP A 147 -3.30 -28.67 4.38
CA ASP A 147 -4.06 -29.31 3.31
C ASP A 147 -3.73 -28.72 1.93
N ALA A 148 -3.20 -27.50 1.86
CA ALA A 148 -2.99 -26.80 0.60
C ALA A 148 -1.57 -26.98 0.01
N LEU A 149 -0.47 -26.81 0.77
CA LEU A 149 0.90 -26.75 0.17
C LEU A 149 2.07 -27.07 1.13
N ARG A 150 3.13 -27.69 0.61
CA ARG A 150 4.37 -28.14 1.32
C ARG A 150 5.56 -27.16 1.33
N GLY A 151 5.37 -25.86 1.11
CA GLY A 151 6.46 -24.87 1.21
C GLY A 151 5.93 -23.47 1.45
N GLN A 152 6.25 -22.87 2.60
CA GLN A 152 5.53 -21.72 3.15
C GLN A 152 6.50 -20.63 3.64
N GLY A 153 6.08 -19.36 3.51
CA GLY A 153 6.75 -18.19 4.07
C GLY A 153 5.70 -17.21 4.59
N TYR A 154 5.90 -16.71 5.81
CA TYR A 154 4.87 -16.00 6.59
C TYR A 154 5.27 -14.56 6.87
N ASP A 155 4.28 -13.69 7.10
CA ASP A 155 4.51 -12.38 7.73
C ASP A 155 4.62 -12.53 9.27
N ASN A 156 5.07 -11.48 9.97
CA ASN A 156 5.39 -11.57 11.39
C ASN A 156 4.15 -11.57 12.31
N GLY A 157 3.02 -12.16 11.88
CA GLY A 157 1.81 -12.28 12.70
C GLY A 157 2.11 -12.98 14.04
N SER A 158 1.67 -12.37 15.15
CA SER A 158 1.95 -12.84 16.52
C SER A 158 1.51 -14.29 16.74
N ASN A 159 0.37 -14.67 16.14
CA ASN A 159 -0.23 -15.99 16.36
C ASN A 159 0.56 -17.11 15.68
N MET A 160 1.31 -16.82 14.62
CA MET A 160 2.06 -17.81 13.84
C MET A 160 3.50 -18.03 14.33
N LYS A 161 3.92 -17.29 15.38
CA LYS A 161 5.29 -17.29 15.88
C LYS A 161 5.65 -18.54 16.72
N GLU A 162 4.64 -19.30 17.16
CA GLU A 162 4.80 -20.27 18.26
C GLU A 162 4.92 -21.76 17.86
N LYS A 163 4.97 -22.14 16.57
CA LYS A 163 5.08 -23.58 16.19
C LYS A 163 6.22 -23.92 15.21
N HIS A 164 7.07 -24.85 15.64
CA HIS A 164 8.38 -25.21 15.07
C HIS A 164 8.35 -26.22 13.92
N GLN A 165 7.33 -26.22 13.04
CA GLN A 165 7.28 -27.15 11.89
C GLN A 165 7.35 -26.48 10.51
N ALA A 166 7.39 -25.14 10.45
CA ALA A 166 7.55 -24.40 9.21
C ALA A 166 8.75 -23.42 9.27
N LEU A 167 9.41 -23.18 8.14
CA LEU A 167 10.47 -22.18 8.04
C LEU A 167 9.86 -20.78 8.16
N TYR A 168 10.14 -20.12 9.28
CA TYR A 168 9.74 -18.74 9.54
C TYR A 168 10.73 -17.77 8.88
N MET A 169 10.24 -16.84 8.06
CA MET A 169 11.09 -15.88 7.35
C MET A 169 10.43 -14.50 7.32
N PRO A 170 10.98 -13.49 8.02
CA PRO A 170 10.39 -12.16 8.06
C PRO A 170 10.43 -11.52 6.66
N CYS A 171 9.30 -10.96 6.22
CA CYS A 171 9.20 -10.19 4.98
C CYS A 171 10.00 -8.88 5.09
N ALA A 172 10.90 -8.59 4.15
CA ALA A 172 11.73 -7.38 4.22
C ALA A 172 10.90 -6.08 4.18
N CYS A 173 9.80 -6.05 3.42
CA CYS A 173 8.88 -4.91 3.41
C CYS A 173 8.20 -4.74 4.78
N HIS A 174 7.84 -5.84 5.43
CA HIS A 174 7.27 -5.81 6.78
C HIS A 174 8.32 -5.40 7.82
N SER A 175 9.55 -5.90 7.72
CA SER A 175 10.67 -5.48 8.57
C SER A 175 10.96 -3.99 8.46
N LEU A 176 11.03 -3.43 7.24
CA LEU A 176 11.20 -1.98 7.04
C LEU A 176 10.03 -1.18 7.62
N ASN A 177 8.81 -1.70 7.50
CA ASN A 177 7.63 -1.08 8.08
C ASN A 177 7.69 -1.07 9.61
N LEU A 178 8.12 -2.18 10.23
CA LEU A 178 8.36 -2.26 11.67
C LEU A 178 9.47 -1.33 12.12
N THR A 179 10.58 -1.24 11.38
CA THR A 179 11.65 -0.27 11.67
C THR A 179 11.10 1.15 11.71
N LEU A 180 10.28 1.56 10.73
CA LEU A 180 9.65 2.88 10.75
C LEU A 180 8.68 3.07 11.93
N CYS A 181 7.91 2.04 12.30
CA CYS A 181 7.07 2.06 13.50
C CYS A 181 7.91 2.33 14.76
N ASP A 182 9.01 1.59 14.92
CA ASP A 182 9.89 1.65 16.09
C ASP A 182 10.55 3.03 16.17
N MET A 183 11.07 3.54 15.05
CA MET A 183 11.64 4.88 14.94
C MET A 183 10.65 5.96 15.38
N ALA A 184 9.42 5.92 14.89
CA ALA A 184 8.43 6.94 15.19
C ALA A 184 7.88 6.88 16.62
N LYS A 185 8.03 5.74 17.29
CA LYS A 185 7.65 5.53 18.69
C LYS A 185 8.85 5.61 19.66
N SER A 186 10.06 5.79 19.15
CA SER A 186 11.31 5.76 19.92
C SER A 186 11.43 6.91 20.92
N CYS A 187 10.85 8.07 20.64
CA CYS A 187 10.88 9.22 21.53
C CYS A 187 9.58 10.04 21.48
N LYS A 188 9.30 10.75 22.57
CA LYS A 188 8.08 11.55 22.73
C LYS A 188 7.93 12.61 21.63
N THR A 189 9.02 13.25 21.25
CA THR A 189 9.02 14.28 20.20
C THR A 189 8.62 13.69 18.84
N ALA A 190 9.03 12.45 18.50
CA ALA A 190 8.63 11.78 17.26
C ALA A 190 7.14 11.42 17.26
N ILE A 191 6.64 10.93 18.40
CA ILE A 191 5.22 10.61 18.59
C ILE A 191 4.37 11.88 18.40
N LEU A 192 4.77 12.98 19.06
CA LEU A 192 4.10 14.27 18.95
C LEU A 192 4.14 14.83 17.52
N PHE A 193 5.29 14.71 16.84
CA PHE A 193 5.44 15.13 15.45
C PHE A 193 4.37 14.50 14.55
N PHE A 194 4.24 13.17 14.54
CA PHE A 194 3.21 12.51 13.73
C PHE A 194 1.79 12.83 14.21
N GLY A 195 1.59 13.07 15.51
CA GLY A 195 0.32 13.57 16.03
C GLY A 195 -0.09 14.90 15.37
N VAL A 196 0.83 15.85 15.25
CA VAL A 196 0.59 17.15 14.59
C VAL A 196 0.27 16.98 13.11
N ILE A 197 1.04 16.15 12.38
CA ILE A 197 0.78 15.85 10.96
C ILE A 197 -0.66 15.34 10.76
N GLN A 198 -1.10 14.44 11.64
CA GLN A 198 -2.46 13.89 11.59
C GLN A 198 -3.53 14.93 11.95
N GLN A 199 -3.26 15.81 12.93
CA GLN A 199 -4.17 16.88 13.31
C GLN A 199 -4.39 17.88 12.17
N ILE A 200 -3.34 18.25 11.43
CA ILE A 200 -3.45 19.09 10.23
C ILE A 200 -4.43 18.46 9.23
N TYR A 201 -4.25 17.17 8.94
CA TYR A 201 -5.18 16.45 8.05
C TYR A 201 -6.62 16.48 8.57
N TYR A 202 -6.84 16.17 9.86
CA TYR A 202 -8.19 16.13 10.42
C TYR A 202 -8.86 17.50 10.44
N LEU A 203 -8.12 18.58 10.74
CA LEU A 203 -8.68 19.93 10.75
C LEU A 203 -9.29 20.25 9.38
N PHE A 204 -8.55 20.03 8.30
CA PHE A 204 -9.04 20.33 6.96
C PHE A 204 -10.06 19.31 6.44
N ALA A 205 -9.81 18.00 6.61
CA ALA A 205 -10.64 16.94 6.03
C ALA A 205 -12.03 16.81 6.67
N ARG A 206 -12.24 17.31 7.89
CA ARG A 206 -13.53 17.24 8.59
C ARG A 206 -14.56 18.27 8.14
N SER A 207 -14.20 19.22 7.27
CA SER A 207 -15.14 20.22 6.75
C SER A 207 -14.86 20.51 5.29
N THR A 208 -15.88 20.50 4.45
CA THR A 208 -15.77 20.88 3.03
C THR A 208 -15.35 22.35 2.87
N LYS A 209 -15.80 23.25 3.76
CA LYS A 209 -15.38 24.66 3.79
C LYS A 209 -13.88 24.78 4.08
N ARG A 210 -13.38 24.08 5.10
CA ARG A 210 -11.95 24.10 5.46
C ARG A 210 -11.10 23.41 4.41
N TRP A 211 -11.57 22.31 3.82
CA TRP A 211 -10.90 21.66 2.71
C TRP A 211 -10.75 22.61 1.52
N LYS A 212 -11.78 23.41 1.23
CA LYS A 212 -11.71 24.45 0.20
C LYS A 212 -10.66 25.51 0.51
N ILE A 213 -10.60 26.02 1.75
CA ILE A 213 -9.54 26.95 2.20
C ILE A 213 -8.15 26.35 1.96
N LEU A 214 -7.95 25.06 2.29
CA LEU A 214 -6.70 24.38 2.03
C LEU A 214 -6.37 24.34 0.53
N THR A 215 -7.31 23.92 -0.32
CA THR A 215 -7.07 23.80 -1.77
C THR A 215 -6.89 25.15 -2.46
N ASP A 216 -7.50 26.21 -1.92
CA ASP A 216 -7.37 27.57 -2.45
C ASP A 216 -6.00 28.19 -2.11
N ASN A 217 -5.35 27.73 -1.02
CA ASN A 217 -4.01 28.17 -0.61
C ASN A 217 -2.87 27.24 -1.09
N VAL A 218 -3.17 25.95 -1.35
CA VAL A 218 -2.17 24.92 -1.59
C VAL A 218 -2.34 24.30 -2.98
N GLU A 219 -1.42 24.66 -3.90
CA GLU A 219 -1.56 24.34 -5.33
C GLU A 219 -0.97 22.99 -5.76
N ARG A 220 0.07 22.48 -5.07
CA ARG A 220 0.91 21.38 -5.59
C ARG A 220 0.56 20.02 -4.99
N PHE A 221 0.53 19.94 -3.66
CA PHE A 221 0.31 18.69 -2.93
C PHE A 221 -0.80 18.84 -1.88
N THR A 222 -1.75 17.92 -1.84
CA THR A 222 -2.79 17.88 -0.80
C THR A 222 -2.37 16.97 0.36
N VAL A 223 -2.71 17.40 1.58
CA VAL A 223 -2.44 16.62 2.81
C VAL A 223 -3.24 15.32 2.81
N LYS A 224 -2.63 14.24 3.32
CA LYS A 224 -3.21 12.90 3.38
C LYS A 224 -3.14 12.34 4.80
N PRO A 225 -4.10 11.48 5.20
CA PRO A 225 -4.03 10.84 6.52
C PRO A 225 -2.77 9.98 6.61
N LEU A 226 -2.22 9.87 7.80
CA LEU A 226 -1.21 8.86 8.09
C LEU A 226 -1.84 7.47 7.90
N SER A 227 -1.11 6.57 7.24
CA SER A 227 -1.50 5.16 7.18
C SER A 227 -1.10 4.46 8.48
N ASP A 228 -2.03 3.70 9.05
CA ASP A 228 -1.80 2.90 10.25
C ASP A 228 -1.00 1.62 9.94
N ILE A 229 -1.11 1.11 8.72
CA ILE A 229 -0.61 -0.21 8.32
C ILE A 229 0.69 -0.10 7.50
N HIS A 230 0.87 0.98 6.73
CA HIS A 230 2.03 1.15 5.83
C HIS A 230 2.77 2.47 6.09
N TRP A 231 3.77 2.45 6.97
CA TRP A 231 4.57 3.60 7.35
C TRP A 231 5.36 4.23 6.21
N GLU A 232 5.79 3.45 5.21
CA GLU A 232 6.37 3.99 3.97
C GLU A 232 5.44 5.02 3.32
N SER A 233 4.13 4.77 3.35
CA SER A 233 3.14 5.63 2.69
C SER A 233 2.93 6.97 3.40
N ARG A 234 3.42 7.12 4.64
CA ARG A 234 3.38 8.39 5.41
C ARG A 234 4.25 9.46 4.78
N ILE A 235 5.15 9.11 3.86
CA ILE A 235 5.83 10.07 2.99
C ILE A 235 4.83 11.00 2.29
N LYS A 236 3.67 10.46 1.89
CA LYS A 236 2.60 11.21 1.23
C LYS A 236 1.86 12.18 2.16
N SER A 237 2.06 12.07 3.48
CA SER A 237 1.51 12.98 4.49
C SER A 237 2.55 14.03 4.89
N VAL A 238 3.83 13.66 4.98
CA VAL A 238 4.93 14.55 5.36
C VAL A 238 5.31 15.50 4.22
N GLN A 239 5.45 15.00 2.99
CA GLN A 239 5.89 15.81 1.84
C GLN A 239 5.00 17.02 1.54
N PRO A 240 3.65 16.90 1.49
CA PRO A 240 2.80 18.06 1.23
C PRO A 240 3.02 19.20 2.21
N ILE A 241 3.34 18.86 3.47
CA ILE A 241 3.63 19.83 4.51
C ILE A 241 5.04 20.38 4.33
N ARG A 242 6.05 19.51 4.21
CA ARG A 242 7.45 19.89 4.05
C ARG A 242 7.69 20.87 2.90
N TYR A 243 7.05 20.67 1.74
CA TYR A 243 7.28 21.49 0.55
C TYR A 243 6.39 22.72 0.45
N GLN A 244 5.40 22.88 1.35
CA GLN A 244 4.41 23.95 1.29
C GLN A 244 4.04 24.48 2.68
N VAL A 245 5.00 24.47 3.63
CA VAL A 245 4.77 24.95 5.00
C VAL A 245 4.19 26.37 5.02
N PRO A 246 4.70 27.35 4.24
CA PRO A 246 4.14 28.71 4.24
C PRO A 246 2.67 28.75 3.82
N GLN A 247 2.31 28.00 2.77
CA GLN A 247 0.95 27.94 2.23
C GLN A 247 -0.02 27.29 3.23
N ILE A 248 0.43 26.25 3.93
CA ILE A 248 -0.39 25.60 4.96
C ILE A 248 -0.60 26.54 6.15
N ILE A 249 0.41 27.30 6.56
CA ILE A 249 0.25 28.33 7.61
C ILE A 249 -0.74 29.41 7.17
N SER A 250 -0.67 29.88 5.93
CA SER A 250 -1.66 30.83 5.38
C SER A 250 -3.08 30.26 5.44
N ALA A 251 -3.27 29.00 5.04
CA ALA A 251 -4.55 28.32 5.11
C ALA A 251 -5.06 28.19 6.57
N LEU A 252 -4.19 27.89 7.53
CA LEU A 252 -4.55 27.81 8.95
C LEU A 252 -4.93 29.19 9.52
N LYS A 253 -4.16 30.24 9.20
CA LYS A 253 -4.48 31.63 9.56
C LYS A 253 -5.80 32.09 8.93
N GLU A 254 -6.16 31.59 7.74
CA GLU A 254 -7.47 31.84 7.14
C GLU A 254 -8.59 31.08 7.87
N VAL A 255 -8.36 29.84 8.30
CA VAL A 255 -9.32 29.11 9.15
C VAL A 255 -9.58 29.87 10.46
N GLU A 256 -8.54 30.40 11.12
CA GLU A 256 -8.68 31.21 12.34
C GLU A 256 -9.58 32.43 12.13
N ARG A 257 -9.44 33.12 10.99
CA ARG A 257 -10.23 34.32 10.67
C ARG A 257 -11.66 34.01 10.26
N THR A 258 -11.91 32.86 9.64
CA THR A 258 -13.19 32.54 8.98
C THR A 258 -14.11 31.59 9.77
N CYS A 259 -13.59 30.92 10.80
CA CYS A 259 -14.31 29.97 11.64
C CYS A 259 -14.48 30.50 13.09
N THR A 260 -14.84 31.77 13.25
CA THR A 260 -14.96 32.44 14.56
C THR A 260 -16.08 31.88 15.45
N ASP A 261 -16.98 31.07 14.89
CA ASP A 261 -18.13 30.43 15.53
C ASP A 261 -17.81 29.09 16.20
N ASP A 262 -16.65 28.49 15.91
CA ASP A 262 -16.18 27.24 16.54
C ASP A 262 -14.87 27.46 17.31
N PRO A 263 -14.95 27.75 18.63
CA PRO A 263 -13.78 28.01 19.46
C PRO A 263 -12.73 26.90 19.42
N LYS A 264 -13.16 25.64 19.23
CA LYS A 264 -12.24 24.50 19.15
C LYS A 264 -11.44 24.55 17.85
N THR A 265 -12.09 24.78 16.73
CA THR A 265 -11.41 24.89 15.42
C THR A 265 -10.43 26.06 15.40
N VAL A 266 -10.77 27.21 15.99
CA VAL A 266 -9.86 28.36 16.11
C VAL A 266 -8.65 28.02 16.98
N SER A 267 -8.88 27.43 18.16
CA SER A 267 -7.80 27.03 19.07
C SER A 267 -6.88 25.98 18.43
N ASP A 268 -7.45 24.99 17.74
CA ASP A 268 -6.68 23.95 17.04
C ASP A 268 -5.83 24.56 15.92
N ALA A 269 -6.40 25.47 15.12
CA ALA A 269 -5.68 26.16 14.06
C ALA A 269 -4.52 27.01 14.60
N GLN A 270 -4.76 27.79 15.67
CA GLN A 270 -3.74 28.61 16.32
C GLN A 270 -2.60 27.78 16.91
N PHE A 271 -2.94 26.65 17.54
CA PHE A 271 -1.95 25.69 18.02
C PHE A 271 -1.09 25.14 16.88
N LEU A 272 -1.70 24.79 15.74
CA LEU A 272 -0.99 24.26 14.58
C LEU A 272 -0.11 25.32 13.91
N VAL A 273 -0.56 26.57 13.78
CA VAL A 273 0.27 27.69 13.29
C VAL A 273 1.50 27.86 14.18
N THR A 274 1.27 28.01 15.49
CA THR A 274 2.36 28.18 16.47
C THR A 274 3.34 27.00 16.44
N THR A 275 2.86 25.79 16.15
CA THR A 275 3.71 24.60 16.06
C THR A 275 4.51 24.55 14.76
N LEU A 276 3.91 24.89 13.62
CA LEU A 276 4.57 24.92 12.31
C LEU A 276 5.61 26.04 12.20
N GLU A 277 5.45 27.12 12.95
CA GLU A 277 6.41 28.22 13.06
C GLU A 277 7.58 27.91 14.01
N LYS A 278 7.62 26.74 14.67
CA LYS A 278 8.77 26.34 15.50
C LYS A 278 9.88 25.73 14.66
N PHE A 279 11.10 26.22 14.85
CA PHE A 279 12.29 25.70 14.17
C PHE A 279 12.49 24.19 14.38
N GLU A 280 12.25 23.69 15.60
CA GLU A 280 12.33 22.25 15.94
C GLU A 280 11.36 21.38 15.11
N PHE A 281 10.16 21.89 14.81
CA PHE A 281 9.17 21.16 14.02
C PHE A 281 9.56 21.11 12.55
N ILE A 282 10.06 22.24 12.01
CA ILE A 282 10.57 22.32 10.64
C ILE A 282 11.80 21.39 10.48
N ALA A 283 12.67 21.31 11.49
CA ALA A 283 13.77 20.35 11.51
C ALA A 283 13.25 18.91 11.47
N GLY A 284 12.23 18.59 12.27
CA GLY A 284 11.53 17.32 12.22
C GLY A 284 10.96 16.97 10.84
N LEU A 285 10.34 17.93 10.14
CA LEU A 285 9.82 17.74 8.78
C LEU A 285 10.92 17.37 7.78
N VAL A 286 12.07 18.05 7.84
CA VAL A 286 13.21 17.76 6.95
C VAL A 286 13.76 16.37 7.23
N ILE A 287 14.03 16.05 8.50
CA ILE A 287 14.60 14.76 8.90
C ILE A 287 13.67 13.60 8.50
N TRP A 288 12.37 13.72 8.77
CA TRP A 288 11.41 12.67 8.38
C TRP A 288 11.23 12.56 6.86
N ASP A 289 11.30 13.66 6.11
CA ASP A 289 11.27 13.60 4.64
C ASP A 289 12.50 12.86 4.09
N ASP A 290 13.71 13.15 4.59
CA ASP A 290 14.95 12.48 4.18
C ASP A 290 14.88 10.95 4.42
N ILE A 291 14.47 10.58 5.64
CA ILE A 291 14.33 9.19 6.08
C ILE A 291 13.27 8.46 5.24
N LEU A 292 12.05 9.00 5.17
CA LEU A 292 10.94 8.35 4.49
C LEU A 292 11.16 8.31 2.98
N SER A 293 11.79 9.33 2.38
CA SER A 293 12.16 9.34 0.96
C SER A 293 13.14 8.23 0.64
N THR A 294 14.18 8.06 1.46
CA THR A 294 15.16 6.99 1.26
C THR A 294 14.51 5.61 1.42
N ILE A 295 13.73 5.41 2.47
CA ILE A 295 13.05 4.12 2.68
C ILE A 295 12.03 3.84 1.57
N ASN A 296 11.28 4.83 1.07
CA ASN A 296 10.37 4.65 -0.06
C ASN A 296 11.11 4.29 -1.36
N ILE A 297 12.31 4.83 -1.59
CA ILE A 297 13.16 4.42 -2.72
C ILE A 297 13.63 2.98 -2.54
N VAL A 298 14.11 2.62 -1.34
CA VAL A 298 14.66 1.28 -1.12
C VAL A 298 13.57 0.22 -0.97
N SER A 299 12.39 0.53 -0.43
CA SER A 299 11.19 -0.34 -0.45
C SER A 299 10.85 -0.73 -1.88
N LYS A 300 10.97 0.21 -2.83
CA LYS A 300 10.76 -0.03 -4.26
C LYS A 300 11.93 -0.78 -4.95
N LYS A 301 13.14 -0.71 -4.39
CA LYS A 301 14.37 -1.29 -4.98
C LYS A 301 14.90 -2.55 -4.25
N LEU A 302 14.32 -2.91 -3.10
CA LEU A 302 14.47 -4.15 -2.32
C LEU A 302 15.91 -4.54 -1.90
N GLN A 303 16.75 -3.59 -1.46
CA GLN A 303 18.12 -3.90 -0.98
C GLN A 303 18.39 -3.44 0.46
N SER A 304 18.30 -4.36 1.43
CA SER A 304 18.49 -4.08 2.87
C SER A 304 19.88 -3.58 3.27
N LYS A 305 20.96 -4.10 2.66
CA LYS A 305 22.34 -3.66 2.95
C LYS A 305 22.57 -2.18 2.67
N ILE A 306 21.89 -1.64 1.64
CA ILE A 306 21.99 -0.22 1.29
C ILE A 306 21.35 0.65 2.39
N VAL A 307 20.23 0.18 2.98
CA VAL A 307 19.50 0.94 4.00
C VAL A 307 20.33 1.15 5.26
N ILE A 308 21.03 0.11 5.73
CA ILE A 308 21.88 0.22 6.94
C ILE A 308 23.03 1.19 6.68
N SER A 309 23.72 1.05 5.54
CA SER A 309 24.82 1.96 5.18
C SER A 309 24.36 3.42 5.06
N TYR A 310 23.14 3.65 4.57
CA TYR A 310 22.53 4.96 4.54
C TYR A 310 22.32 5.50 5.96
N PHE A 311 21.72 4.73 6.87
CA PHE A 311 21.47 5.22 8.23
C PHE A 311 22.77 5.45 9.01
N GLN A 312 23.80 4.63 8.81
CA GLN A 312 25.12 4.85 9.39
C GLN A 312 25.72 6.18 8.90
N LYS A 313 25.70 6.43 7.58
CA LYS A 313 26.17 7.70 7.02
C LYS A 313 25.31 8.89 7.47
N TYR A 314 23.99 8.72 7.45
CA TYR A 314 23.03 9.76 7.83
C TYR A 314 23.18 10.12 9.31
N ARG A 315 23.51 9.15 10.18
CA ARG A 315 23.83 9.40 11.59
C ARG A 315 24.98 10.40 11.78
N GLU A 316 26.00 10.32 10.93
CA GLU A 316 27.21 11.14 11.01
C GLU A 316 27.03 12.52 10.37
N GLU A 317 26.55 12.56 9.12
CA GLU A 317 26.51 13.78 8.30
C GLU A 317 25.11 14.38 8.15
N GLY A 318 24.07 13.58 8.39
CA GLY A 318 22.68 13.92 8.06
C GLY A 318 22.12 15.06 8.89
N PHE A 319 22.49 15.15 10.18
CA PHE A 319 21.99 16.20 11.06
C PHE A 319 22.34 17.60 10.54
N ASP A 320 23.61 17.84 10.22
CA ASP A 320 24.08 19.15 9.78
C ASP A 320 23.48 19.54 8.42
N ALA A 321 23.32 18.56 7.52
CA ALA A 321 22.66 18.74 6.24
C ALA A 321 21.16 19.09 6.40
N SER A 322 20.45 18.39 7.28
CA SER A 322 19.04 18.67 7.57
C SER A 322 18.89 20.04 8.21
N ILE A 323 19.71 20.41 9.20
CA ILE A 323 19.67 21.75 9.84
C ILE A 323 19.97 22.87 8.85
N LYS A 324 20.93 22.70 7.93
CA LYS A 324 21.20 23.67 6.87
C LYS A 324 19.95 23.90 6.01
N THR A 325 19.26 22.83 5.66
CA THR A 325 18.00 22.88 4.90
C THR A 325 16.89 23.56 5.72
N THR A 326 16.78 23.23 7.02
CA THR A 326 15.82 23.85 7.95
C THR A 326 16.03 25.36 8.04
N LYS A 327 17.28 25.84 8.16
CA LYS A 327 17.59 27.28 8.18
C LYS A 327 17.09 27.99 6.93
N SER A 328 17.27 27.38 5.75
CA SER A 328 16.76 27.94 4.49
C SER A 328 15.23 28.07 4.47
N ILE A 329 14.51 27.09 5.02
CA ILE A 329 13.04 27.13 5.12
C ILE A 329 12.60 28.18 6.13
N ALA A 330 13.23 28.21 7.30
CA ALA A 330 12.92 29.16 8.36
C ALA A 330 13.09 30.61 7.89
N SER A 331 14.17 30.92 7.16
CA SER A 331 14.36 32.23 6.54
C SER A 331 13.27 32.60 5.55
N SER A 332 12.73 31.65 4.78
CA SER A 332 11.62 31.91 3.85
C SER A 332 10.28 32.21 4.55
N MET A 333 10.20 31.90 5.84
CA MET A 333 9.00 32.07 6.68
C MET A 333 9.16 33.19 7.73
N ASP A 334 10.28 33.91 7.73
CA ASP A 334 10.65 34.86 8.77
C ASP A 334 10.62 34.24 10.20
N VAL A 335 10.97 32.95 10.28
CA VAL A 335 11.08 32.22 11.55
C VAL A 335 12.51 32.28 12.04
N GLU A 336 12.68 32.68 13.31
CA GLU A 336 13.99 32.71 13.94
C GLU A 336 14.57 31.28 14.09
N PRO A 337 15.79 31.01 13.57
CA PRO A 337 16.35 29.66 13.54
C PRO A 337 16.98 29.26 14.89
N LYS A 338 16.17 29.29 15.95
CA LYS A 338 16.59 28.99 17.32
C LYS A 338 15.82 27.81 17.89
N PHE A 339 16.53 26.97 18.65
CA PHE A 339 15.90 25.92 19.43
C PHE A 339 15.41 26.46 20.78
N PRO A 340 14.34 25.87 21.36
CA PRO A 340 13.89 26.23 22.69
C PRO A 340 15.01 26.01 23.72
N THR A 341 15.33 27.04 24.49
CA THR A 341 16.31 26.94 25.59
C THR A 341 15.60 26.85 26.92
N LYS A 342 16.12 26.01 27.82
CA LYS A 342 15.61 25.96 29.21
C LYS A 342 16.00 27.26 29.92
N ARG A 343 15.04 27.85 30.64
CA ARG A 343 15.29 29.05 31.45
C ARG A 343 16.32 28.73 32.53
N GLN A 344 17.46 29.40 32.48
CA GLN A 344 18.49 29.30 33.51
C GLN A 344 18.31 30.40 34.56
N GLY A 345 18.68 30.11 35.81
CA GLY A 345 18.73 31.11 36.87
C GLY A 345 19.80 32.16 36.56
N LYS A 346 19.42 33.45 36.57
CA LYS A 346 20.38 34.52 36.30
C LYS A 346 21.30 34.73 37.50
N ARG A 347 22.62 34.54 37.31
CA ARG A 347 23.64 34.98 38.26
C ARG A 347 23.94 36.48 38.06
N LYS A 348 24.33 37.18 39.12
CA LYS A 348 24.91 38.54 39.01
C LYS A 348 26.24 38.46 38.25
N LYS A 349 26.34 39.22 37.15
CA LYS A 349 27.53 39.32 36.30
C LYS A 349 28.44 40.48 36.73
N HIS A 350 29.73 40.36 36.45
CA HIS A 350 30.68 41.48 36.52
C HIS A 350 30.67 42.27 35.20
N PHE A 351 31.07 43.54 35.25
CA PHE A 351 30.99 44.48 34.12
C PHE A 351 31.78 44.04 32.87
N ASP A 352 32.83 43.23 33.06
CA ASP A 352 33.74 42.79 31.99
C ASP A 352 33.42 41.38 31.43
N GLU A 353 32.37 40.71 31.89
CA GLU A 353 31.97 39.40 31.37
C GLU A 353 31.28 39.54 29.99
N LEU A 354 31.95 39.06 28.92
CA LEU A 354 31.40 38.96 27.56
C LEU A 354 30.17 38.04 27.52
N ASN A 355 29.22 38.35 26.65
CA ASN A 355 27.86 37.79 26.66
C ASN A 355 27.70 36.51 25.79
N ASP A 356 28.68 35.59 25.84
CA ASP A 356 28.70 34.35 25.04
C ASP A 356 27.67 33.29 25.50
N GLU A 357 27.08 33.47 26.69
CA GLU A 357 26.08 32.55 27.26
C GLU A 357 24.89 32.29 26.31
N THR A 358 24.51 33.25 25.47
CA THR A 358 23.36 33.08 24.57
C THR A 358 23.69 32.12 23.42
N GLU A 359 24.91 32.21 22.88
CA GLU A 359 25.38 31.32 21.82
C GLU A 359 25.65 29.92 22.37
N GLU A 360 26.25 29.82 23.55
CA GLU A 360 26.46 28.54 24.25
C GLU A 360 25.14 27.83 24.57
N LEU A 361 24.12 28.56 25.04
CA LEU A 361 22.79 28.00 25.32
C LEU A 361 22.12 27.48 24.04
N GLN A 362 22.26 28.18 22.92
CA GLN A 362 21.73 27.71 21.64
C GLN A 362 22.49 26.48 21.12
N LEU A 363 23.83 26.46 21.26
CA LEU A 363 24.65 25.30 20.92
C LEU A 363 24.24 24.07 21.74
N SER A 364 23.99 24.27 23.03
CA SER A 364 23.49 23.26 23.96
C SER A 364 22.10 22.76 23.56
N ALA A 365 21.17 23.65 23.18
CA ALA A 365 19.83 23.26 22.72
C ALA A 365 19.85 22.49 21.38
N ILE A 366 20.71 22.88 20.44
CA ILE A 366 20.94 22.14 19.18
C ILE A 366 21.46 20.73 19.51
N GLN A 367 22.42 20.64 20.42
CA GLN A 367 23.00 19.36 20.82
C GLN A 367 21.98 18.49 21.59
N GLU A 368 21.15 19.08 22.45
CA GLU A 368 20.05 18.39 23.13
C GLU A 368 19.07 17.81 22.10
N PHE A 369 18.69 18.57 21.08
CA PHE A 369 17.83 18.08 20.01
C PHE A 369 18.52 16.97 19.19
N LYS A 370 19.81 17.12 18.86
CA LYS A 370 20.59 16.08 18.17
C LYS A 370 20.59 14.77 18.96
N VAL A 371 20.87 14.82 20.26
CA VAL A 371 21.00 13.63 21.11
C VAL A 371 19.64 13.02 21.45
N SER A 372 18.67 13.82 21.86
CA SER A 372 17.37 13.33 22.37
C SER A 372 16.35 12.96 21.28
N TYR A 373 16.53 13.47 20.06
CA TYR A 373 15.62 13.26 18.96
C TYR A 373 16.29 12.58 17.77
N PHE A 374 17.26 13.24 17.14
CA PHE A 374 17.83 12.77 15.88
C PHE A 374 18.57 11.43 16.05
N LEU A 375 19.51 11.35 17.00
CA LEU A 375 20.26 10.12 17.25
C LEU A 375 19.35 9.00 17.74
N VAL A 376 18.36 9.29 18.60
CA VAL A 376 17.41 8.26 19.06
C VAL A 376 16.64 7.63 17.90
N ILE A 377 16.15 8.43 16.96
CA ILE A 377 15.40 7.94 15.79
C ILE A 377 16.31 7.13 14.87
N VAL A 378 17.50 7.64 14.56
CA VAL A 378 18.45 6.98 13.65
C VAL A 378 19.02 5.70 14.27
N ASP A 379 19.33 5.71 15.57
CA ASP A 379 19.85 4.54 16.29
C ASP A 379 18.78 3.46 16.45
N ALA A 380 17.51 3.84 16.64
CA ALA A 380 16.39 2.89 16.58
C ALA A 380 16.30 2.22 15.20
N ALA A 381 16.54 2.97 14.12
CA ALA A 381 16.57 2.42 12.77
C ALA A 381 17.70 1.41 12.61
N ILE A 382 18.92 1.79 13.00
CA ILE A 382 20.11 0.94 12.91
C ILE A 382 19.92 -0.33 13.75
N ALA A 383 19.46 -0.21 15.00
CA ALA A 383 19.26 -1.36 15.89
C ALA A 383 18.20 -2.33 15.35
N SER A 384 17.06 -1.81 14.85
CA SER A 384 16.00 -2.62 14.25
C SER A 384 16.50 -3.36 12.99
N LEU A 385 17.29 -2.69 12.15
CA LEU A 385 17.86 -3.27 10.93
C LEU A 385 19.02 -4.24 11.20
N THR A 386 19.88 -3.96 12.18
CA THR A 386 20.96 -4.89 12.62
C THR A 386 20.38 -6.15 13.26
N THR A 387 19.24 -6.05 13.94
CA THR A 387 18.54 -7.26 14.45
C THR A 387 18.06 -8.16 13.31
N THR A 388 17.75 -7.60 12.14
CA THR A 388 17.48 -8.39 10.92
C THR A 388 18.75 -8.95 10.24
N GLU A 389 19.96 -8.59 10.70
CA GLU A 389 21.23 -9.14 10.21
C GLU A 389 21.54 -10.56 10.70
N ILE A 390 20.64 -11.21 11.44
CA ILE A 390 20.71 -12.67 11.68
C ILE A 390 20.74 -13.45 10.35
N LEU A 391 20.15 -12.92 9.27
CA LEU A 391 20.19 -13.54 7.93
C LEU A 391 21.57 -13.56 7.24
N PRO A 392 22.39 -12.48 7.28
CA PRO A 392 23.76 -12.54 6.78
C PRO A 392 24.65 -13.58 7.47
N PHE A 393 24.43 -13.90 8.74
CA PHE A 393 25.13 -15.01 9.41
C PHE A 393 24.84 -16.35 8.71
N VAL A 394 23.60 -16.55 8.25
CA VAL A 394 23.21 -17.71 7.42
C VAL A 394 23.82 -17.67 6.01
N LYS A 395 24.11 -16.48 5.46
CA LYS A 395 24.79 -16.32 4.16
C LYS A 395 26.30 -16.58 4.24
N VAL A 396 26.96 -16.18 5.32
CA VAL A 396 28.41 -16.35 5.50
C VAL A 396 28.77 -17.82 5.75
N ALA A 397 27.85 -18.60 6.31
CA ALA A 397 28.05 -20.03 6.52
C ALA A 397 28.14 -20.87 5.22
N ASP A 398 27.83 -20.29 4.05
CA ASP A 398 27.92 -20.86 2.68
C ASP A 398 27.45 -22.32 2.48
N CYS A 399 26.65 -22.83 3.40
CA CYS A 399 26.28 -24.24 3.42
C CYS A 399 25.17 -24.59 2.42
N TYR A 400 24.46 -23.59 1.87
CA TYR A 400 23.31 -23.82 0.96
C TYR A 400 23.12 -22.69 -0.08
N PRO A 401 23.83 -22.69 -1.22
CA PRO A 401 23.78 -21.62 -2.24
C PRO A 401 22.38 -21.42 -2.88
N ASN A 402 21.60 -22.48 -3.08
CA ASN A 402 20.23 -22.39 -3.58
C ASN A 402 19.27 -21.74 -2.56
N VAL A 403 19.54 -21.91 -1.27
CA VAL A 403 18.77 -21.31 -0.18
C VAL A 403 19.08 -19.81 -0.07
N SER A 404 20.34 -19.40 -0.32
CA SER A 404 20.72 -17.97 -0.39
C SER A 404 20.06 -17.24 -1.57
N ILE A 405 19.93 -17.89 -2.73
CA ILE A 405 19.19 -17.37 -3.90
C ILE A 405 17.69 -17.30 -3.59
N ALA A 406 17.11 -18.35 -3.00
CA ALA A 406 15.70 -18.36 -2.58
C ALA A 406 15.39 -17.25 -1.56
N TYR A 407 16.27 -17.02 -0.58
CA TYR A 407 16.12 -15.92 0.39
C TYR A 407 16.23 -14.54 -0.25
N ARG A 408 17.11 -14.34 -1.23
CA ARG A 408 17.17 -13.09 -2.00
C ARG A 408 15.87 -12.83 -2.76
N ILE A 409 15.26 -13.87 -3.33
CA ILE A 409 13.98 -13.77 -4.02
C ILE A 409 12.84 -13.50 -3.02
N LEU A 410 12.80 -14.20 -1.87
CA LEU A 410 11.76 -14.06 -0.84
C LEU A 410 11.77 -12.70 -0.12
N LEU A 411 12.95 -12.14 0.17
CA LEU A 411 13.10 -10.79 0.75
C LEU A 411 12.66 -9.67 -0.21
N THR A 412 12.44 -9.97 -1.49
CA THR A 412 12.03 -9.00 -2.52
C THR A 412 10.51 -8.98 -2.75
N ILE A 413 9.72 -9.70 -1.95
CA ILE A 413 8.27 -9.84 -2.13
C ILE A 413 7.52 -8.93 -1.14
N PRO A 414 6.76 -7.92 -1.59
CA PRO A 414 5.77 -7.27 -0.74
C PRO A 414 4.63 -8.26 -0.47
N VAL A 415 4.55 -8.77 0.75
CA VAL A 415 3.37 -9.50 1.24
C VAL A 415 2.43 -8.44 1.80
N THR A 416 1.52 -7.95 0.96
CA THR A 416 0.45 -7.07 1.42
C THR A 416 -0.55 -7.90 2.20
N VAL A 417 -0.70 -7.64 3.49
CA VAL A 417 -1.96 -7.89 4.16
C VAL A 417 -2.97 -6.94 3.50
N ALA A 418 -3.88 -7.49 2.69
CA ALA A 418 -5.02 -6.72 2.23
C ALA A 418 -5.99 -6.57 3.41
N SER A 419 -5.63 -5.75 4.40
CA SER A 419 -6.63 -5.21 5.31
C SER A 419 -7.50 -4.23 4.52
N ALA A 420 -8.80 -4.21 4.82
CA ALA A 420 -9.94 -3.77 4.01
C ALA A 420 -9.96 -2.31 3.49
N GLU A 421 -8.83 -1.59 3.37
CA GLU A 421 -8.81 -0.22 2.83
C GLU A 421 -9.22 -0.13 1.35
N ARG A 422 -8.93 -1.16 0.53
CA ARG A 422 -9.43 -1.21 -0.86
C ARG A 422 -10.95 -1.37 -0.92
N SER A 423 -11.55 -2.02 0.08
CA SER A 423 -13.00 -2.17 0.22
C SER A 423 -13.65 -0.82 0.50
N PHE A 424 -13.07 0.01 1.38
CA PHE A 424 -13.63 1.33 1.72
C PHE A 424 -13.56 2.34 0.57
N SER A 425 -12.52 2.31 -0.27
CA SER A 425 -12.44 3.18 -1.46
C SER A 425 -13.55 2.86 -2.48
N LYS A 426 -13.84 1.57 -2.73
CA LYS A 426 -14.93 1.15 -3.61
C LYS A 426 -16.33 1.31 -2.98
N LEU A 427 -16.47 1.12 -1.66
CA LEU A 427 -17.70 1.45 -0.92
C LEU A 427 -18.01 2.95 -0.96
N LYS A 428 -16.99 3.82 -0.90
CA LYS A 428 -17.16 5.26 -1.09
C LYS A 428 -17.63 5.60 -2.51
N LEU A 429 -17.10 4.91 -3.54
CA LEU A 429 -17.56 5.04 -4.92
C LEU A 429 -19.00 4.53 -5.11
N LEU A 430 -19.34 3.37 -4.53
CA LEU A 430 -20.70 2.81 -4.53
C LEU A 430 -21.69 3.71 -3.78
N ARG A 431 -21.30 4.25 -2.62
CA ARG A 431 -22.14 5.16 -1.82
C ARG A 431 -22.32 6.52 -2.49
N ASN A 432 -21.30 7.01 -3.21
CA ASN A 432 -21.41 8.19 -4.06
C ASN A 432 -22.30 7.94 -5.28
N CYS A 433 -22.16 6.77 -5.93
CA CYS A 433 -22.99 6.38 -7.07
C CYS A 433 -24.46 6.23 -6.67
N LEU A 434 -24.74 5.53 -5.56
CA LEU A 434 -26.08 5.40 -4.97
C LEU A 434 -26.67 6.74 -4.52
N ARG A 435 -25.86 7.69 -4.03
CA ARG A 435 -26.30 9.06 -3.75
C ARG A 435 -26.62 9.85 -5.01
N SER A 436 -25.88 9.66 -6.10
CA SER A 436 -26.13 10.34 -7.39
C SER A 436 -27.33 9.80 -8.15
N THR A 437 -27.79 8.57 -7.86
CA THR A 437 -28.99 7.96 -8.48
C THR A 437 -30.25 8.02 -7.61
N MET A 438 -30.21 8.63 -6.42
CA MET A 438 -31.42 8.93 -5.66
C MET A 438 -32.13 10.13 -6.29
N LEU A 439 -33.03 9.84 -7.24
CA LEU A 439 -34.01 10.80 -7.72
C LEU A 439 -34.95 11.21 -6.57
N GLN A 440 -35.42 12.44 -6.68
CA GLN A 440 -36.06 13.28 -5.67
C GLN A 440 -37.51 12.87 -5.33
N GLU A 441 -37.84 11.58 -5.33
CA GLU A 441 -39.22 11.08 -5.13
C GLU A 441 -39.59 10.77 -3.67
N ARG A 442 -38.74 11.15 -2.69
CA ARG A 442 -39.08 11.01 -1.25
C ARG A 442 -39.57 12.30 -0.57
N TYR A 443 -40.01 13.30 -1.34
CA TYR A 443 -40.66 14.50 -0.81
C TYR A 443 -42.10 14.69 -1.30
N SER A 444 -42.77 13.62 -1.73
CA SER A 444 -44.18 13.68 -2.08
C SER A 444 -44.88 12.34 -1.84
N SER A 445 -45.20 12.08 -0.57
CA SER A 445 -46.46 11.53 -0.04
C SER A 445 -46.31 11.25 1.45
#